data_AF-A0A3N2D6P6-F1
#
_entry.id   AF-A0A3N2D6P6-F1
#
_cell.length_a   1.000
_cell.length_b   1.000
_cell.length_c   1.000
_cell.angle_alpha   90.00
_cell.angle_beta   90.00
_cell.angle_gamma   90.00
#
_symmetry.space_group_name_H-M   'P 1'
#
loop_
_entity.id
_entity.type
_entity.pdbx_description
1 polymer ?
#
loop_
_entity_poly.entity_id
_entity_poly.type
_entity_poly.pdbx_seq_one_letter_code
_entity_poly.pdbx_strand_id
1 'polypeptide(L)'
;MTEENPHIRSDRFRWIDSIDWDEESYQFNMTDAWLDTETGDVLVADDSGCSCPTPFEDTRLNDTTKIAHLKDLDAHVADRMEIEWSRAHPGQAGRVDRHQHFRASVEQALRGGE
;
A
#
# COMPACT_ATOMS: atom_id res chain seq x y z
N MET A 1 16.81 16.33 -18.33
CA MET A 1 15.84 16.81 -17.35
C MET A 1 15.79 15.75 -16.28
N THR A 2 16.24 16.03 -15.07
CA THR A 2 16.07 15.09 -13.95
C THR A 2 14.60 15.08 -13.62
N GLU A 3 13.90 13.98 -13.92
CA GLU A 3 12.55 13.75 -13.40
C GLU A 3 12.63 13.87 -11.88
N GLU A 4 12.02 14.93 -11.34
CA GLU A 4 11.93 15.15 -9.90
C GLU A 4 11.11 14.00 -9.33
N ASN A 5 11.67 13.24 -8.37
CA ASN A 5 10.97 12.14 -7.69
C ASN A 5 9.81 12.73 -6.86
N PRO A 6 8.56 12.65 -7.34
CA PRO A 6 7.45 13.39 -6.75
C PRO A 6 6.98 12.73 -5.46
N HIS A 7 6.32 13.54 -4.62
CA HIS A 7 5.72 13.07 -3.38
C HIS A 7 4.40 12.34 -3.65
N ILE A 8 4.15 11.22 -2.96
CA ILE A 8 2.94 10.39 -3.20
C ILE A 8 1.64 11.13 -2.85
N ARG A 9 1.71 12.17 -2.02
CA ARG A 9 0.59 13.06 -1.67
C ARG A 9 0.35 14.24 -2.63
N SER A 10 1.06 14.32 -3.76
CA SER A 10 0.81 15.33 -4.79
C SER A 10 -0.50 15.06 -5.55
N ASP A 11 -1.02 16.06 -6.28
CA ASP A 11 -2.25 15.94 -7.06
C ASP A 11 -2.16 14.93 -8.23
N ARG A 12 -0.93 14.53 -8.59
CA ARG A 12 -0.66 13.47 -9.57
C ARG A 12 -1.19 12.10 -9.15
N PHE A 13 -1.21 11.80 -7.86
CA PHE A 13 -1.54 10.46 -7.36
C PHE A 13 -2.93 10.45 -6.74
N ARG A 14 -3.81 9.64 -7.32
CA ARG A 14 -5.16 9.43 -6.78
C ARG A 14 -5.15 8.22 -5.85
N TRP A 15 -5.48 8.43 -4.59
CA TRP A 15 -5.68 7.34 -3.63
C TRP A 15 -6.79 6.38 -4.10
N ILE A 16 -6.54 5.07 -3.97
CA ILE A 16 -7.46 4.00 -4.37
C ILE A 16 -8.15 3.43 -3.12
N ASP A 17 -7.36 2.85 -2.21
CA ASP A 17 -7.82 2.18 -1.00
C ASP A 17 -6.63 1.94 -0.06
N SER A 18 -6.91 1.45 1.16
CA SER A 18 -5.91 1.17 2.20
C SER A 18 -6.21 -0.13 2.97
N ILE A 19 -5.17 -0.85 3.39
CA ILE A 19 -5.24 -1.89 4.42
C ILE A 19 -4.66 -1.32 5.70
N ASP A 20 -5.42 -1.36 6.80
CA ASP A 20 -4.88 -1.19 8.15
C ASP A 20 -4.59 -2.58 8.73
N TRP A 21 -3.33 -2.82 9.08
CA TRP A 21 -2.81 -4.09 9.59
C TRP A 21 -2.93 -4.21 11.10
N ASP A 22 -3.02 -3.08 11.80
CA ASP A 22 -3.26 -3.02 13.24
C ASP A 22 -4.66 -2.45 13.52
N GLU A 23 -5.23 -2.79 14.67
CA GLU A 23 -6.46 -2.15 15.16
C GLU A 23 -6.12 -1.08 16.24
N GLU A 24 -4.83 -0.74 16.40
CA GLU A 24 -4.33 0.14 17.44
C GLU A 24 -4.42 1.62 17.04
N SER A 25 -5.16 2.42 17.81
CA SER A 25 -5.44 3.82 17.47
C SER A 25 -4.26 4.82 17.57
N TYR A 26 -3.05 4.37 17.94
CA TYR A 26 -1.88 5.25 18.19
C TYR A 26 -0.68 4.99 17.28
N GLN A 27 -0.71 3.89 16.52
CA GLN A 27 0.30 3.51 15.55
C GLN A 27 -0.37 3.37 14.19
N PHE A 28 0.31 3.79 13.14
CA PHE A 28 -0.08 3.47 11.78
C PHE A 28 0.68 2.20 11.40
N ASN A 29 -0.04 1.23 10.86
CA ASN A 29 0.55 0.07 10.21
C ASN A 29 -0.32 -0.24 9.01
N MET A 30 -0.02 0.39 7.87
CA MET A 30 -0.94 0.35 6.73
C MET A 30 -0.23 0.16 5.40
N THR A 31 -0.97 -0.41 4.46
CA THR A 31 -0.59 -0.47 3.04
C THR A 31 -1.59 0.35 2.25
N ASP A 32 -1.12 1.36 1.53
CA ASP A 32 -1.96 2.19 0.67
C ASP A 32 -1.67 1.93 -0.80
N ALA A 33 -2.71 2.08 -1.63
CA ALA A 33 -2.60 2.03 -3.07
C ALA A 33 -3.00 3.36 -3.70
N TRP A 34 -2.26 3.77 -4.72
CA TRP A 34 -2.53 4.97 -5.52
C TRP A 34 -2.48 4.66 -7.01
N LEU A 35 -3.23 5.44 -7.79
CA LEU A 35 -3.13 5.50 -9.24
C LEU A 35 -2.32 6.74 -9.60
N ASP A 36 -1.22 6.55 -10.32
CA ASP A 36 -0.53 7.63 -11.02
C ASP A 36 -1.39 8.09 -12.21
N THR A 37 -1.96 9.28 -12.11
CA THR A 37 -2.87 9.82 -13.15
C THR A 37 -2.16 10.24 -14.42
N GLU A 38 -0.82 10.39 -14.41
CA GLU A 38 -0.05 10.70 -15.62
C GLU A 38 0.29 9.45 -16.42
N THR A 39 0.55 8.33 -15.76
CA THR A 39 1.02 7.08 -16.40
C THR A 39 -0.04 5.98 -16.45
N GLY A 40 -1.07 6.06 -15.61
CA GLY A 40 -2.04 4.98 -15.38
C GLY A 40 -1.51 3.85 -14.50
N ASP A 41 -0.31 4.00 -13.92
CA ASP A 41 0.31 2.96 -13.10
C ASP A 41 -0.32 2.89 -11.71
N VAL A 42 -0.53 1.68 -11.19
CA VAL A 42 -0.90 1.45 -9.80
C VAL A 42 0.36 1.29 -8.96
N LEU A 43 0.42 2.03 -7.86
CA LEU A 43 1.54 2.12 -6.93
C LEU A 43 1.07 1.70 -5.54
N VAL A 44 1.91 0.96 -4.82
CA VAL A 44 1.64 0.54 -3.44
C VAL A 44 2.82 0.90 -2.55
N ALA A 45 2.55 1.34 -1.34
CA ALA A 45 3.57 1.52 -0.31
C ALA A 45 3.04 1.12 1.06
N ASP A 46 3.97 0.78 1.94
CA ASP A 46 3.67 0.49 3.34
C ASP A 46 4.18 1.63 4.20
N ASP A 47 3.42 1.97 5.23
CA ASP A 47 3.89 2.84 6.31
C ASP A 47 3.63 2.18 7.65
N SER A 48 4.66 2.21 8.49
CA SER A 48 4.63 1.65 9.84
C SER A 48 5.32 2.62 10.78
N GLY A 49 4.56 3.31 11.62
CA GLY A 49 5.08 4.40 12.43
C GLY A 49 4.15 4.88 13.53
N CYS A 50 4.69 5.62 14.50
CA CYS A 50 3.86 6.33 15.47
C CYS A 50 3.06 7.43 14.76
N SER A 51 1.92 7.77 15.35
CA SER A 51 0.92 8.72 14.82
C SER A 51 1.41 10.12 14.39
N CYS A 52 2.69 10.46 14.65
CA CYS A 52 3.39 11.64 14.16
C CYS A 52 4.79 11.22 13.68
N PRO A 53 5.16 11.44 12.41
CA PRO A 53 4.48 12.24 11.37
C PRO A 53 3.19 11.61 10.82
N THR A 54 2.47 12.33 9.95
CA THR A 54 1.28 11.77 9.30
C THR A 54 1.65 10.62 8.36
N PRO A 55 0.74 9.66 8.06
CA PRO A 55 1.09 8.51 7.23
C PRO A 55 1.57 8.93 5.84
N PHE A 56 2.68 8.37 5.38
CA PHE A 56 3.29 8.63 4.08
C PHE A 56 3.70 10.11 3.88
N GLU A 57 4.03 10.83 4.95
CA GLU A 57 4.42 12.26 4.90
C GLU A 57 5.73 12.53 4.15
N ASP A 58 6.61 11.54 4.07
CA ASP A 58 7.91 11.61 3.37
C ASP A 58 8.00 10.64 2.18
N THR A 59 6.94 9.89 1.87
CA THR A 59 6.94 8.85 0.85
C THR A 59 6.96 9.45 -0.56
N ARG A 60 7.96 9.06 -1.34
CA ARG A 60 8.09 9.48 -2.74
C ARG A 60 7.79 8.31 -3.68
N LEU A 61 7.64 8.62 -4.97
CA LEU A 61 7.37 7.62 -6.01
C LEU A 61 8.37 6.46 -5.99
N ASN A 62 9.66 6.73 -5.80
CA ASN A 62 10.70 5.69 -5.75
C ASN A 62 10.63 4.79 -4.50
N ASP A 63 9.88 5.18 -3.48
CA ASP A 63 9.64 4.38 -2.28
C ASP A 63 8.41 3.46 -2.44
N THR A 64 7.75 3.52 -3.60
CA THR A 64 6.58 2.70 -3.93
C THR A 64 6.94 1.49 -4.79
N THR A 65 6.09 0.46 -4.72
CA THR A 65 6.13 -0.71 -5.59
C THR A 65 5.05 -0.59 -6.66
N LYS A 66 5.45 -0.65 -7.92
CA LYS A 66 4.50 -0.68 -9.05
C LYS A 66 3.82 -2.04 -9.14
N ILE A 67 2.49 -2.03 -9.20
CA ILE A 67 1.65 -3.22 -9.38
C ILE A 67 1.21 -3.29 -10.83
N ALA A 68 1.79 -4.24 -11.59
CA ALA A 68 1.40 -4.47 -12.99
C ALA A 68 0.28 -5.52 -13.10
N HIS A 69 0.27 -6.48 -12.17
CA HIS A 69 -0.70 -7.57 -12.13
C HIS A 69 -1.19 -7.82 -10.71
N LEU A 70 -2.41 -8.36 -10.57
CA LEU A 70 -2.96 -8.70 -9.26
C LEU A 70 -2.11 -9.70 -8.47
N LYS A 71 -1.39 -10.60 -9.16
CA LYS A 71 -0.44 -11.50 -8.49
C LYS A 71 0.68 -10.75 -7.76
N ASP A 72 1.05 -9.57 -8.24
CA ASP A 72 2.11 -8.75 -7.63
C ASP A 72 1.58 -8.11 -6.35
N LEU A 73 0.31 -7.67 -6.38
CA LEU A 73 -0.42 -7.22 -5.18
C LEU A 73 -0.59 -8.36 -4.17
N ASP A 74 -1.04 -9.53 -4.64
CA ASP A 74 -1.27 -10.70 -3.79
C ASP A 74 0.04 -11.12 -3.10
N ALA A 75 1.18 -11.04 -3.81
CA ALA A 75 2.49 -11.31 -3.23
C ALA A 75 2.92 -10.26 -2.19
N HIS A 76 2.74 -8.97 -2.49
CA HIS A 76 3.04 -7.88 -1.55
C HIS A 76 2.25 -8.01 -0.25
N VAL A 77 0.93 -8.20 -0.37
CA VAL A 77 0.03 -8.36 0.76
C VAL A 77 0.35 -9.63 1.57
N ALA A 78 0.71 -10.73 0.91
CA ALA A 78 1.09 -11.97 1.60
C ALA A 78 2.39 -11.80 2.40
N ASP A 79 3.39 -11.12 1.86
CA ASP A 79 4.65 -10.80 2.55
C ASP A 79 4.39 -9.93 3.79
N ARG A 80 3.63 -8.85 3.64
CA ARG A 80 3.24 -7.97 4.76
C ARG A 80 2.45 -8.72 5.83
N MET A 81 1.48 -9.53 5.43
CA MET A 81 0.69 -10.33 6.38
C MET A 81 1.57 -11.30 7.18
N GLU A 82 2.57 -11.93 6.57
CA GLU A 82 3.50 -12.82 7.28
C GLU A 82 4.33 -12.07 8.33
N ILE A 83 4.81 -10.87 7.98
CA ILE A 83 5.56 -9.99 8.89
C ILE A 83 4.69 -9.59 10.09
N GLU A 84 3.50 -9.05 9.84
CA GLU A 84 2.63 -8.54 10.91
C GLU A 84 2.06 -9.68 11.77
N TRP A 85 1.71 -10.81 11.17
CA TRP A 85 1.31 -12.00 11.92
C TRP A 85 2.43 -12.47 12.86
N SER A 86 3.67 -12.56 12.35
CA SER A 86 4.82 -13.02 13.12
C SER A 86 5.14 -12.08 14.30
N ARG A 87 4.91 -10.77 14.13
CA ARG A 87 5.04 -9.77 15.20
C ARG A 87 3.99 -9.96 16.29
N ALA A 88 2.72 -10.10 15.91
CA ALA A 88 1.61 -10.24 16.85
C ALA A 88 1.58 -11.62 17.54
N HIS A 89 2.02 -12.69 16.86
CA HIS A 89 1.87 -14.07 17.29
C HIS A 89 3.17 -14.87 17.13
N PRO A 90 4.23 -14.56 17.90
CA PRO A 90 5.51 -15.23 17.78
C PRO A 90 5.38 -16.74 18.01
N GLY A 91 5.81 -17.54 17.02
CA GLY A 91 5.76 -19.00 17.08
C GLY A 91 4.43 -19.64 16.67
N GLN A 92 3.49 -18.89 16.10
CA GLN A 92 2.25 -19.42 15.52
C GLN A 92 2.23 -19.27 14.00
N ALA A 93 1.71 -20.28 13.29
CA ALA A 93 1.50 -20.19 11.83
C ALA A 93 0.27 -19.33 11.51
N GLY A 94 0.40 -18.40 10.56
CA GLY A 94 -0.59 -17.36 10.33
C GLY A 94 -1.67 -17.63 9.30
N ARG A 95 -2.86 -17.07 9.54
CA ARG A 95 -3.90 -16.88 8.52
C ARG A 95 -5.02 -15.94 8.96
N VAL A 96 -5.23 -14.81 8.25
CA VAL A 96 -6.55 -14.18 8.03
C VAL A 96 -6.52 -13.41 6.70
N ASP A 97 -7.42 -13.73 5.77
CA ASP A 97 -7.55 -13.03 4.48
C ASP A 97 -8.42 -11.76 4.67
N ARG A 98 -7.83 -10.65 5.15
CA ARG A 98 -8.56 -9.38 5.39
C ARG A 98 -8.57 -8.41 4.19
N HIS A 99 -7.96 -8.76 3.06
CA HIS A 99 -7.64 -7.80 2.00
C HIS A 99 -8.54 -7.88 0.74
N GLN A 100 -9.64 -8.63 0.78
CA GLN A 100 -10.47 -8.84 -0.42
C GLN A 100 -11.06 -7.54 -0.99
N HIS A 101 -11.44 -6.60 -0.12
CA HIS A 101 -11.94 -5.28 -0.56
C HIS A 101 -10.83 -4.48 -1.26
N PHE A 102 -9.69 -4.31 -0.59
CA PHE A 102 -8.51 -3.64 -1.12
C PHE A 102 -8.08 -4.22 -2.48
N ARG A 103 -8.06 -5.56 -2.58
CA ARG A 103 -7.76 -6.27 -3.83
C ARG A 103 -8.75 -5.93 -4.94
N ALA A 104 -10.05 -5.89 -4.63
CA ALA A 104 -11.07 -5.53 -5.60
C ALA A 104 -10.96 -4.07 -6.07
N SER A 105 -10.62 -3.15 -5.17
CA SER A 105 -10.38 -1.74 -5.49
C SER A 105 -9.19 -1.57 -6.44
N VAL A 106 -8.07 -2.26 -6.15
CA VAL A 106 -6.87 -2.26 -7.02
C VAL A 106 -7.16 -2.93 -8.36
N GLU A 107 -7.92 -4.04 -8.37
CA GLU A 107 -8.35 -4.69 -9.62
C GLU A 107 -9.16 -3.75 -10.52
N GLN A 108 -10.06 -2.97 -9.94
CA GLN A 108 -10.82 -1.97 -10.69
C GLN A 108 -9.90 -0.88 -11.25
N ALA A 109 -8.96 -0.39 -10.46
CA ALA A 109 -8.00 0.62 -10.91
C ALA A 109 -7.13 0.12 -12.07
N LEU A 110 -6.63 -1.13 -12.00
CA LEU A 110 -5.86 -1.75 -13.07
C LEU A 110 -6.66 -1.94 -14.37
N ARG A 111 -7.98 -2.07 -14.28
CA ARG A 111 -8.88 -2.24 -15.45
C ARG A 111 -9.36 -0.91 -16.02
N GLY A 112 -9.38 0.16 -15.23
CA GLY A 112 -9.96 1.47 -15.56
C GLY A 112 -8.95 2.56 -15.90
N GLY A 113 -7.68 2.21 -16.15
CA GLY A 113 -6.70 3.13 -16.73
C GLY A 113 -6.99 3.36 -18.21
N GLU A 114 -7.94 4.27 -18.50
CA GLU A 114 -8.27 4.78 -19.84
C GLU A 114 -8.00 6.28 -19.93
#